data_AF-A0A842JBE1-F1
#
_entry.id   AF-A0A842JBE1-F1
#
_cell.length_a   1.000
_cell.length_b   1.000
_cell.length_c   1.000
_cell.angle_alpha   90.00
_cell.angle_beta   90.00
_cell.angle_gamma   90.00
#
_symmetry.space_group_name_H-M   'P 1'
#
loop_
_entity.id
_entity.type
_entity.pdbx_description
1 polymer ?
#
loop_
_entity_poly.entity_id
_entity_poly.type
_entity_poly.pdbx_seq_one_letter_code
_entity_poly.pdbx_strand_id
1 'polypeptide(L)' 'MRRAQNISQKQLALMSDINKGYLSEIENGISNISVNKLFHIADALGISPKDLFSDIEDDREGDLTTT' A
#
# COMPACT_ATOMS: atom_id res chain seq x y z
N MET A 1 6.14 -5.21 4.71
CA MET A 1 5.24 -6.05 3.88
C MET A 1 5.95 -6.91 2.84
N ARG A 2 6.03 -6.56 1.55
CA ARG A 2 6.57 -7.48 0.51
C ARG A 2 8.00 -7.98 0.78
N ARG A 3 8.84 -7.13 1.37
CA ARG A 3 10.24 -7.46 1.73
C ARG A 3 10.30 -8.53 2.81
N ALA A 4 9.35 -8.52 3.77
CA ALA A 4 9.26 -9.54 4.80
C ALA A 4 8.85 -10.92 4.24
N GLN A 5 8.16 -10.93 3.09
CA GLN A 5 7.81 -12.15 2.36
C GLN A 5 8.86 -12.52 1.27
N ASN A 6 10.00 -11.82 1.20
CA ASN A 6 11.01 -11.98 0.14
C ASN A 6 10.48 -11.79 -1.30
N ILE A 7 9.46 -10.94 -1.47
CA ILE A 7 8.86 -10.63 -2.77
C ILE A 7 9.51 -9.36 -3.36
N SER A 8 10.01 -9.48 -4.59
CA SER A 8 10.51 -8.34 -5.38
C SER A 8 9.36 -7.48 -5.94
N GLN A 9 9.63 -6.22 -6.30
CA GLN A 9 8.62 -5.39 -6.97
C GLN A 9 8.12 -6.02 -8.28
N LYS A 10 9.00 -6.69 -9.04
CA LYS A 10 8.61 -7.36 -10.28
C LYS A 10 7.64 -8.52 -10.03
N GLN A 11 7.87 -9.30 -8.97
CA GLN A 11 6.97 -10.40 -8.59
C GLN A 11 5.63 -9.86 -8.11
N LEU A 12 5.62 -8.89 -7.20
CA LEU A 12 4.38 -8.30 -6.70
C LEU A 12 3.56 -7.68 -7.84
N ALA A 13 4.21 -6.93 -8.74
CA ALA A 13 3.60 -6.36 -9.93
C ALA A 13 2.87 -7.41 -10.77
N LEU A 14 3.52 -8.55 -11.02
CA LEU A 14 2.92 -9.68 -11.74
C LEU A 14 1.73 -10.29 -10.98
N MET A 15 1.86 -10.47 -9.66
CA MET A 15 0.84 -11.09 -8.82
C MET A 15 -0.42 -10.22 -8.66
N SER A 16 -0.28 -8.89 -8.68
CA SER A 16 -1.39 -7.94 -8.49
C SER A 16 -1.89 -7.30 -9.78
N ASP A 17 -1.45 -7.78 -10.95
CA ASP A 17 -1.81 -7.25 -12.28
C ASP A 17 -1.61 -5.72 -12.40
N ILE A 18 -0.42 -5.26 -12.01
CA ILE A 18 0.02 -3.87 -12.14
C ILE A 18 1.41 -3.85 -12.78
N ASN A 19 1.74 -2.78 -13.51
CA ASN A 19 3.09 -2.69 -14.04
C ASN A 19 4.10 -2.34 -12.92
N LYS A 20 5.34 -2.83 -13.07
CA LYS A 20 6.41 -2.61 -12.08
C LYS A 20 6.74 -1.13 -11.87
N GLY A 21 6.61 -0.30 -12.90
CA GLY A 21 6.88 1.14 -12.82
C GLY A 21 5.90 1.84 -11.90
N TYR A 22 4.61 1.63 -12.12
CA TYR A 22 3.51 2.14 -11.33
C TYR A 22 3.57 1.64 -9.88
N LEU A 23 3.84 0.35 -9.66
CA LEU A 23 4.09 -0.15 -8.29
C LEU A 23 5.26 0.58 -7.61
N SER A 24 6.32 0.88 -8.36
CA SER A 24 7.45 1.66 -7.84
C SER A 24 7.03 3.09 -7.50
N GLU A 25 6.21 3.74 -8.32
CA GLU A 25 5.71 5.09 -8.03
C GLU A 25 4.81 5.10 -6.79
N ILE A 26 3.93 4.10 -6.64
CA ILE A 26 3.07 3.93 -5.46
C ILE A 26 3.91 3.74 -4.20
N GLU A 27 4.91 2.84 -4.21
CA GLU A 27 5.79 2.61 -3.06
C GLU A 27 6.61 3.85 -2.66
N ASN A 28 6.78 4.82 -3.56
CA ASN A 28 7.49 6.08 -3.28
C ASN A 28 6.53 7.27 -3.09
N GLY A 29 5.21 7.06 -3.06
CA GLY A 29 4.23 8.15 -2.88
C GLY A 29 4.13 9.12 -4.06
N ILE A 30 4.57 8.71 -5.27
CA ILE A 30 4.59 9.55 -6.48
C ILE A 30 3.24 9.51 -7.20
N SER A 31 2.58 8.35 -7.21
CA SER A 31 1.36 8.12 -7.98
C SER A 31 0.21 7.69 -7.07
N ASN A 32 -0.98 8.22 -7.37
CA ASN A 32 -2.21 7.79 -6.71
C ASN A 32 -2.63 6.39 -7.20
N ILE A 33 -3.24 5.63 -6.30
CA ILE A 33 -3.78 4.29 -6.58
C ILE A 33 -5.29 4.26 -6.39
N SER A 34 -6.00 3.55 -7.27
CA SER A 34 -7.42 3.28 -7.05
C SER A 34 -7.59 2.25 -5.93
N VAL A 35 -8.71 2.37 -5.21
CA VAL A 35 -9.06 1.44 -4.14
C VAL A 35 -9.05 -0.01 -4.64
N ASN A 36 -9.62 -0.29 -5.81
CA ASN A 36 -9.62 -1.65 -6.40
C ASN A 36 -8.21 -2.23 -6.60
N LYS A 37 -7.25 -1.42 -7.08
CA LYS A 37 -5.86 -1.88 -7.25
C LYS A 37 -5.15 -2.07 -5.91
N LEU A 38 -5.52 -1.29 -4.91
CA LEU A 38 -5.05 -1.48 -3.54
C LEU A 38 -5.52 -2.84 -2.97
N PHE A 39 -6.78 -3.22 -3.21
CA PHE A 39 -7.28 -4.57 -2.88
C PHE A 39 -6.50 -5.67 -3.62
N HIS A 40 -6.22 -5.52 -4.91
CA HIS A 40 -5.42 -6.51 -5.66
C HIS A 40 -4.01 -6.70 -5.07
N ILE A 41 -3.38 -5.63 -4.58
CA ILE A 41 -2.07 -5.71 -3.91
C ILE A 41 -2.19 -6.45 -2.57
N ALA A 42 -3.23 -6.16 -1.78
CA ALA A 42 -3.49 -6.85 -0.52
C ALA A 42 -3.73 -8.35 -0.73
N ASP A 43 -4.57 -8.70 -1.72
CA ASP A 43 -4.85 -10.08 -2.09
C ASP A 43 -3.58 -10.81 -2.56
N ALA A 44 -2.77 -10.17 -3.40
CA ALA A 44 -1.49 -10.73 -3.85
C ALA A 44 -0.50 -10.98 -2.70
N LEU A 45 -0.53 -10.15 -1.66
CA LEU A 45 0.29 -10.30 -0.47
C LEU A 45 -0.32 -11.25 0.58
N GLY A 46 -1.56 -11.71 0.39
CA GLY A 46 -2.28 -12.59 1.32
C GLY A 46 -2.59 -11.92 2.66
N ILE A 47 -2.89 -10.63 2.66
CA ILE A 47 -3.14 -9.81 3.86
C ILE A 47 -4.50 -9.12 3.79
N SER A 48 -4.94 -8.54 4.91
CA SER A 48 -6.10 -7.65 4.88
C SER A 48 -5.71 -6.27 4.32
N PRO A 49 -6.58 -5.59 3.55
CA PRO A 49 -6.31 -4.23 3.07
C PRO A 49 -5.98 -3.23 4.18
N LYS A 50 -6.54 -3.40 5.38
CA LYS A 50 -6.23 -2.55 6.54
C LYS A 50 -4.75 -2.63 6.94
N ASP A 51 -4.11 -3.78 6.71
CA ASP A 51 -2.73 -4.00 7.12
C ASP A 51 -1.80 -3.09 6.31
N LEU A 52 -2.18 -2.71 5.08
CA LEU A 52 -1.40 -1.77 4.23
C LEU A 52 -1.21 -0.38 4.88
N PHE A 53 -1.98 -0.09 5.93
CA PHE A 53 -1.98 1.17 6.65
C PHE A 53 -1.50 1.00 8.12
N SER A 54 -0.85 -0.12 8.47
CA SER A 54 -0.46 -0.43 9.86
C SER A 54 0.53 0.56 10.49
N ASP A 55 1.30 1.25 9.65
CA ASP A 55 2.37 2.17 10.07
C ASP A 55 1.95 3.63 9.91
N ILE A 56 0.66 3.89 9.69
CA ILE A 56 0.11 5.25 9.67
C ILE A 56 -0.20 5.65 11.11
N GLU A 57 0.60 6.57 11.64
CA GLU A 57 0.26 7.26 12.89
C GLU A 57 -0.98 8.13 12.65
N ASP A 58 -1.94 8.06 13.56
CA ASP A 58 -3.14 8.87 13.49
C ASP A 58 -2.83 10.27 14.04
N ASP A 59 -2.29 11.14 13.17
CA ASP A 59 -1.97 12.54 13.52
C ASP A 59 -3.22 13.39 13.85
N ARG A 60 -4.44 12.82 13.82
CA ARG A 60 -5.70 13.54 14.09
C ARG A 60 -5.97 13.81 15.58
N GLU A 61 -5.10 13.39 16.49
CA GLU A 61 -5.22 13.72 17.93
C GLU A 61 -4.94 15.20 18.27
N GLY A 62 -4.48 16.01 17.30
CA GLY A 62 -4.10 17.42 17.52
C GLY A 62 -5.18 18.49 17.36
N ASP A 63 -6.40 18.17 16.90
CA ASP A 63 -7.43 19.18 16.53
C ASP A 63 -8.74 19.06 17.33
N LEU A 64 -8.65 18.85 18.65
CA LEU A 64 -9.82 18.87 19.56
C LEU A 64 -9.77 19.98 20.62
N THR A 65 -8.92 20.99 20.45
CA THR A 65 -8.98 22.22 21.25
C THR A 65 -9.01 23.44 20.35
N THR A 66 -10.20 23.89 19.94
CA THR A 66 -10.54 25.32 19.95
C THR A 66 -12.06 25.47 20.02
N THR A 67 -12.47 26.23 21.02
CA THR A 67 -13.82 26.73 21.31
C THR A 67 -14.33 27.66 20.20
#